data_AF-V8NPD4-F1
#
_entry.id   AF-V8NPD4-F1
#
_cell.length_a   1.000
_cell.length_b   1.000
_cell.length_c   1.000
_cell.angle_alpha   90.00
_cell.angle_beta   90.00
_cell.angle_gamma   90.00
#
_symmetry.space_group_name_H-M   'P 1'
#
loop_
_entity.id
_entity.type
_entity.pdbx_description
1 polymer ?
#
loop_
_entity_poly.entity_id
_entity_poly.type
_entity_poly.pdbx_seq_one_letter_code
_entity_poly.pdbx_strand_id
1 'polypeptide(L)' 'DFWVEIFSPFHYWFGLSREINQLWKWLNDTEFKNQFAVRGEGFCAYIDGKGASSTVCSMEKRFLCSRPESCSKSG' A
#
# COMPACT_ATOMS: atom_id res chain seq x y z
N ASP A 1 0.68 -17.40 -2.26
CA ASP A 1 0.60 -15.95 -2.02
C ASP A 1 1.64 -15.56 -0.97
N PHE A 2 2.85 -15.20 -1.40
CA PHE A 2 4.03 -15.04 -0.52
C PHE A 2 3.89 -13.89 0.50
N TRP A 3 3.11 -12.87 0.16
CA TRP A 3 2.94 -11.68 1.00
C TRP A 3 2.03 -11.88 2.22
N VAL A 4 1.16 -12.89 2.17
CA VAL A 4 0.20 -13.18 3.24
C VAL A 4 0.89 -13.70 4.50
N GLU A 5 1.89 -14.57 4.38
CA GLU A 5 2.63 -15.10 5.55
C GLU A 5 3.49 -14.02 6.23
N ILE A 6 4.13 -13.14 5.45
CA ILE A 6 5.03 -12.09 5.98
C ILE A 6 4.26 -11.00 6.73
N PHE A 7 3.05 -10.67 6.29
CA PHE A 7 2.25 -9.57 6.85
C PHE A 7 1.08 -10.03 7.72
N SER A 8 0.82 -11.33 7.86
CA SER A 8 -0.26 -11.85 8.69
C SER A 8 -0.29 -11.31 10.14
N PRO A 9 0.84 -11.08 10.84
CA PRO A 9 0.78 -10.59 12.21
C PRO A 9 0.62 -9.08 12.35
N PHE A 10 0.81 -8.29 11.27
CA PHE A 10 0.88 -6.83 11.39
C PHE A 10 0.27 -6.11 10.20
N HIS A 11 -0.47 -5.03 10.50
CA HIS A 11 -0.99 -4.14 9.47
C HIS A 11 0.08 -3.14 9.06
N TYR A 12 0.34 -3.03 7.76
CA TYR A 12 1.33 -2.10 7.23
C TYR A 12 0.68 -1.10 6.29
N TRP A 13 0.85 0.19 6.57
CA TRP A 13 0.65 1.25 5.60
C TRP A 13 1.60 1.06 4.42
N PHE A 14 1.08 1.26 3.21
CA PHE A 14 1.89 1.36 2.01
C PHE A 14 1.47 2.62 1.25
N GLY A 15 2.29 3.04 0.29
CA GLY A 15 2.20 4.36 -0.36
C GLY A 15 1.02 4.56 -1.31
N LEU A 16 -0.18 4.13 -0.92
CA LEU A 16 -1.41 4.22 -1.69
C LEU A 16 -2.50 4.93 -0.88
N SER A 17 -3.01 6.03 -1.41
CA SER A 17 -4.04 6.86 -0.79
C SER A 17 -5.05 7.35 -1.82
N ARG A 18 -6.19 7.83 -1.35
CA ARG A 18 -7.19 8.53 -2.18
C ARG A 18 -7.81 9.67 -1.40
N GLU A 19 -8.35 10.63 -2.14
CA GLU A 19 -9.20 11.69 -1.60
C GLU A 19 -10.68 11.35 -1.82
N ILE A 20 -11.57 12.17 -1.26
CA ILE A 20 -13.02 12.00 -1.40
C ILE A 20 -13.39 12.03 -2.89
N ASN A 21 -14.09 10.99 -3.36
CA ASN A 21 -14.50 10.81 -4.75
C ASN A 21 -13.36 10.76 -5.78
N GLN A 22 -12.12 10.50 -5.35
CA GLN A 22 -10.96 10.33 -6.23
C GLN A 22 -10.58 8.86 -6.35
N LEU A 23 -9.90 8.54 -7.46
CA LEU A 23 -9.24 7.25 -7.65
C LEU A 23 -8.03 7.12 -6.72
N TRP A 24 -7.63 5.89 -6.47
CA TRP A 24 -6.41 5.58 -5.74
C TRP A 24 -5.18 6.11 -6.48
N LYS A 25 -4.25 6.72 -5.75
CA LYS A 25 -2.98 7.24 -6.27
C LYS A 25 -1.81 6.72 -5.43
N TRP A 26 -0.69 6.50 -6.10
CA TRP A 26 0.60 6.24 -5.46
C TRP A 26 1.23 7.55 -4.97
N LEU A 27 2.23 7.45 -4.09
CA LEU A 27 3.00 8.61 -3.59
C LEU A 27 3.65 9.46 -4.70
N ASN A 28 3.85 8.90 -5.90
CA ASN A 28 4.41 9.61 -7.06
C ASN A 28 3.32 10.23 -7.94
N ASP A 29 2.15 10.54 -7.38
CA ASP A 29 0.95 11.06 -8.08
C ASP A 29 0.42 10.18 -9.23
N THR A 30 0.94 8.96 -9.34
CA THR A 30 0.55 8.03 -10.40
C THR A 30 -0.75 7.35 -10.01
N GLU A 31 -1.72 7.36 -10.92
CA GLU A 31 -3.00 6.66 -10.70
C GLU A 31 -2.77 5.16 -10.53
N PHE A 32 -3.45 4.59 -9.54
CA PHE A 32 -3.47 3.16 -9.30
C PHE A 32 -4.29 2.45 -10.36
N LYS A 33 -3.65 1.55 -11.09
CA LYS A 33 -4.25 0.81 -12.21
C LYS A 33 -5.20 -0.32 -11.79
N ASN A 34 -5.75 -0.30 -10.58
CA ASN A 34 -6.66 -1.32 -10.05
C ASN A 34 -6.17 -2.76 -10.23
N GLN A 35 -4.86 -2.98 -10.08
CA GLN A 35 -4.24 -4.30 -10.23
C GLN A 35 -4.67 -5.29 -9.14
N PHE A 36 -5.15 -4.76 -8.01
CA PHE A 36 -5.73 -5.51 -6.90
C PHE A 36 -6.89 -4.73 -6.29
N ALA A 37 -7.83 -5.44 -5.67
CA ALA A 37 -8.93 -4.81 -4.95
C ALA A 37 -8.45 -4.26 -3.60
N VAL A 38 -8.74 -2.99 -3.33
CA VAL A 38 -8.58 -2.39 -2.00
C VAL A 38 -9.91 -2.47 -1.27
N ARG A 39 -9.96 -3.25 -0.20
CA ARG A 39 -11.17 -3.38 0.64
C ARG A 39 -11.38 -2.13 1.51
N GLY A 40 -12.61 -1.95 2.00
CA GLY A 40 -12.95 -0.87 2.93
C GLY A 40 -13.18 0.48 2.25
N GLU A 41 -13.55 1.47 3.05
CA GLU A 41 -13.98 2.80 2.57
C GLU A 41 -13.06 3.94 3.03
N GLY A 42 -11.88 3.61 3.57
CA GLY A 42 -10.93 4.59 4.04
C GLY A 42 -10.21 5.38 2.95
N PHE A 43 -9.33 6.28 3.39
CA PHE A 43 -8.53 7.16 2.54
C PHE A 43 -7.08 6.69 2.39
N CYS A 44 -6.56 5.97 3.38
CA CYS A 44 -5.23 5.38 3.33
C CYS A 44 -5.33 3.86 3.23
N ALA A 45 -4.49 3.25 2.38
CA ALA A 45 -4.45 1.81 2.20
C ALA A 45 -3.35 1.15 3.03
N TYR A 46 -3.69 0.01 3.63
CA TYR A 46 -2.79 -0.86 4.36
C TYR A 46 -2.90 -2.30 3.87
N ILE A 47 -1.86 -3.10 4.09
CA ILE A 47 -1.87 -4.54 3.85
C ILE A 47 -2.15 -5.25 5.17
N ASP A 48 -3.03 -6.25 5.12
CA ASP A 48 -3.26 -7.23 6.19
C ASP A 48 -3.11 -8.66 5.65
N GLY A 49 -3.30 -9.66 6.51
CA GLY A 49 -3.23 -11.09 6.14
C GLY A 49 -4.27 -11.56 5.11
N LYS A 50 -5.15 -10.69 4.63
CA LYS A 50 -6.12 -10.95 3.55
C LYS A 50 -5.85 -10.08 2.31
N GLY A 51 -4.80 -9.27 2.30
CA GLY A 51 -4.42 -8.37 1.20
C GLY A 51 -4.63 -6.90 1.51
N ALA A 52 -4.88 -6.07 0.49
CA ALA A 52 -5.05 -4.63 0.66
C ALA A 52 -6.44 -4.26 1.24
N SER A 53 -6.44 -3.34 2.19
CA SER A 53 -7.63 -2.77 2.84
C SER A 53 -7.39 -1.29 3.14
N SER A 54 -8.44 -0.54 3.47
CA SER A 54 -8.37 0.91 3.69
C SER A 54 -9.07 1.32 4.97
N THR A 55 -8.54 2.35 5.62
CA THR A 55 -9.11 2.95 6.83
C THR A 55 -8.71 4.43 6.94
N VAL A 56 -9.09 5.09 8.04
CA VAL A 56 -8.67 6.46 8.34
C VAL A 56 -7.14 6.52 8.53
N CYS A 57 -6.50 7.50 7.90
CA CYS A 57 -5.05 7.67 7.89
C CYS A 57 -4.45 7.89 9.30
N SER A 58 -5.27 8.31 10.27
CA SER A 58 -4.86 8.56 11.65
C SER A 58 -4.67 7.29 12.49
N MET A 59 -4.96 6.09 11.96
CA MET A 59 -4.73 4.84 12.70
C MET A 59 -3.24 4.51 12.81
N GLU A 60 -2.83 4.06 14.00
CA GLU A 60 -1.49 3.54 14.22
C GLU A 60 -1.29 2.21 13.48
N LYS A 61 -0.38 2.21 12.50
CA LYS A 61 0.11 1.02 11.80
C LYS A 61 1.58 1.24 11.43
N ARG A 62 2.29 0.17 11.14
CA ARG A 62 3.69 0.26 10.67
C ARG A 62 3.73 0.70 9.21
N PHE A 63 4.85 1.27 8.77
CA PHE A 63 5.03 1.65 7.37
C PHE A 63 5.87 0.62 6.63
N LEU A 64 5.41 0.24 5.44
CA LEU A 64 6.17 -0.53 4.46
C LEU A 64 6.73 0.46 3.43
N CYS A 65 8.05 0.65 3.45
CA CYS A 65 8.75 1.49 2.48
C CYS A 65 9.30 0.63 1.34
N SER A 66 9.21 1.13 0.11
CA SER A 66 9.89 0.53 -1.04
C SER A 66 10.81 1.57 -1.69
N ARG A 67 11.96 1.14 -2.18
CA ARG A 67 12.89 1.96 -2.94
C ARG A 67 13.38 1.14 -4.14
N PRO A 68 13.41 1.69 -5.36
CA PRO A 68 13.98 1.00 -6.49
C PRO A 68 15.44 0.65 -6.20
N GLU A 69 15.85 -0.55 -6.58
CA GLU A 69 17.24 -0.97 -6.45
C GLU A 69 18.10 -0.25 -7.49
N SER A 70 19.08 0.53 -7.04
CA SER A 70 20.09 1.13 -7.90
C SER A 70 21.13 0.08 -8.26
N CYS A 71 20.84 -0.80 -9.22
CA CYS A 71 21.82 -1.73 -9.74
C CYS A 71 22.81 -0.98 -10.64
N SER A 72 23.89 -0.44 -10.06
CA SER A 72 25.05 0.02 -10.83
C SER A 72 25.86 -1.20 -11.23
N LYS A 73 25.80 -1.61 -12.50
CA LYS A 73 26.80 -2.55 -13.04
C LYS A 73 28.13 -1.81 -13.05
N SER A 74 29.00 -2.12 -12.08
CA SER A 74 30.42 -1.81 -12.25
C SER A 74 30.90 -2.69 -13.39
N GLY A 75 31.27 -2.06 -14.51
CA GLY A 75 32.08 -2.70 -15.54
C GLY A 75 33.49 -2.95 -15.03
#